data_AF-A0A6G1FBE1-F1
#
_entry.id   AF-A0A6G1FBE1-F1
#
_cell.length_a   1.000
_cell.length_b   1.000
_cell.length_c   1.000
_cell.angle_alpha   90.00
_cell.angle_beta   90.00
_cell.angle_gamma   90.00
#
_symmetry.space_group_name_H-M   'P 1'
#
loop_
_entity.id
_entity.type
_entity.pdbx_description
1 polymer ?
#
loop_
_entity_poly.entity_id
_entity_poly.type
_entity_poly.pdbx_seq_one_letter_code
_entity_poly.pdbx_strand_id
1 'polypeptide(L)'
;MAASGGVGNGNGNGVVVVFDFDKTIIDCDSDNWVVDALGATDRFDDLLRRLPWNSAIDAMMGELHAEGRTVEEVAACLRAAPLSPRVAAAVETAHALGCELRVLSDANAFFVAAVLEHHGLAGYFSAVDTNPAFVDGDGRLRILPYHDFHAPAAGHGCHLATCPPNMCKGKVMERIIDEMSSCGRGAAPAARRRRAVYLGDGRGDYCPLLKLTERDYVMPRKGYPVWDLIAGDRAAVRADVREWADFEDLEAVLLGIVAECITSEHHDDDDDGDGEAAAPVVMSPAAAPVECRALPSTLASGQEAVLPKAVHVPN
;
A
#
# COMPACT_ATOMS: atom_id res chain seq x y z
N MET A 1 -26.69 -27.02 2.95
CA MET A 1 -25.44 -27.77 3.23
C MET A 1 -24.30 -26.84 2.87
N ALA A 2 -23.62 -26.30 3.86
CA ALA A 2 -22.50 -25.38 3.68
C ALA A 2 -21.24 -26.19 3.41
N ALA A 3 -20.56 -25.94 2.29
CA ALA A 3 -19.22 -26.41 2.07
C ALA A 3 -18.26 -25.36 2.64
N SER A 4 -17.69 -25.71 3.80
CA SER A 4 -16.52 -25.06 4.38
C SER A 4 -15.31 -25.26 3.46
N GLY A 5 -14.93 -24.21 2.72
CA GLY A 5 -13.65 -24.15 2.02
C GLY A 5 -12.55 -23.85 3.03
N GLY A 6 -11.63 -24.80 3.20
CA GLY A 6 -10.53 -24.70 4.15
C GLY A 6 -9.60 -23.53 3.85
N VAL A 7 -9.29 -22.77 4.89
CA VAL A 7 -8.19 -21.80 4.89
C VAL A 7 -6.90 -22.60 4.80
N GLY A 8 -6.21 -22.48 3.67
CA GLY A 8 -4.88 -23.05 3.48
C GLY A 8 -3.93 -22.47 4.51
N ASN A 9 -3.43 -23.32 5.39
CA ASN A 9 -2.39 -22.99 6.36
C ASN A 9 -1.06 -22.88 5.61
N GLY A 10 -0.83 -21.76 4.92
CA GLY A 10 0.39 -21.49 4.17
C GLY A 10 1.49 -20.99 5.10
N ASN A 11 2.54 -21.78 5.28
CA ASN A 11 3.83 -21.27 5.75
C ASN A 11 4.36 -20.30 4.67
N GLY A 12 4.02 -19.02 4.78
CA GLY A 12 4.55 -17.97 3.89
C GLY A 12 6.05 -17.77 4.07
N ASN A 13 6.70 -17.13 3.09
CA ASN A 13 8.15 -16.87 3.03
C ASN A 13 8.63 -15.80 4.04
N GLY A 14 7.97 -15.67 5.20
CA GLY A 14 8.35 -14.72 6.24
C GLY A 14 8.17 -13.23 5.91
N VAL A 15 7.94 -12.85 4.65
CA VAL A 15 7.78 -11.45 4.25
C VAL A 15 6.33 -10.98 4.37
N VAL A 16 6.13 -9.81 4.99
CA VAL A 16 4.85 -9.09 5.01
C VAL A 16 5.02 -7.79 4.24
N VAL A 17 4.27 -7.63 3.16
CA VAL A 17 4.27 -6.40 2.35
C VAL A 17 3.02 -5.59 2.67
N VAL A 18 3.21 -4.35 3.11
CA VAL A 18 2.15 -3.43 3.48
C VAL A 18 2.13 -2.27 2.48
N PHE A 19 1.04 -2.18 1.75
CA PHE A 19 0.80 -1.16 0.73
C PHE A 19 -0.06 -0.04 1.32
N ASP A 20 0.37 1.21 1.16
CA ASP A 20 -0.61 2.28 1.03
C ASP A 20 -1.43 2.12 -0.27
N PHE A 21 -2.56 2.81 -0.38
CA PHE A 21 -3.49 2.66 -1.49
C PHE A 21 -3.44 3.84 -2.46
N ASP A 22 -3.82 5.04 -2.01
CA ASP A 22 -3.81 6.24 -2.85
C ASP A 22 -2.38 6.58 -3.26
N LYS A 23 -2.19 6.98 -4.53
CA LYS A 23 -0.87 7.26 -5.14
C LYS A 23 0.18 6.14 -4.94
N THR A 24 -0.24 4.92 -4.60
CA THR A 24 0.64 3.78 -4.36
C THR A 24 0.15 2.55 -5.13
N ILE A 25 -1.04 2.04 -4.81
CA ILE A 25 -1.72 1.00 -5.61
C ILE A 25 -2.38 1.63 -6.85
N ILE A 26 -3.08 2.74 -6.65
CA ILE A 26 -3.65 3.55 -7.74
C ILE A 26 -2.85 4.84 -7.93
N ASP A 27 -2.82 5.37 -9.14
CA ASP A 27 -2.10 6.61 -9.48
C ASP A 27 -2.95 7.88 -9.30
N CYS A 28 -3.78 7.90 -8.26
CA CYS A 28 -4.56 9.05 -7.89
C CYS A 28 -4.89 9.01 -6.39
N ASP A 29 -5.49 10.10 -5.92
CA ASP A 29 -6.16 10.15 -4.63
C ASP A 29 -7.64 9.80 -4.85
N SER A 30 -8.13 8.73 -4.22
CA SER A 30 -9.46 8.16 -4.48
C SER A 30 -10.60 9.09 -4.08
N ASP A 31 -10.44 9.86 -3.01
CA ASP A 31 -11.43 10.87 -2.59
C ASP A 31 -11.56 11.97 -3.65
N ASN A 32 -10.44 12.60 -4.03
CA ASN A 32 -10.44 13.63 -5.08
C ASN A 32 -10.94 13.06 -6.41
N TRP A 33 -10.57 11.83 -6.77
CA TRP A 33 -11.01 11.17 -8.00
C TRP A 33 -12.54 11.08 -8.09
N VAL A 34 -13.20 10.62 -7.02
CA VAL A 34 -14.66 10.52 -6.95
C VAL A 34 -15.30 11.91 -6.98
N VAL A 35 -14.79 12.83 -6.17
CA VAL A 35 -15.33 14.20 -6.06
C VAL A 35 -15.27 14.94 -7.39
N ASP A 36 -14.13 14.87 -8.08
CA ASP A 36 -13.92 15.51 -9.37
C ASP A 36 -14.81 14.87 -10.45
N ALA A 37 -14.85 13.54 -10.51
CA ALA A 37 -15.66 12.81 -11.50
C ALA A 37 -17.17 13.10 -11.35
N LEU A 38 -17.64 13.38 -10.13
CA LEU A 38 -19.03 13.70 -9.85
C LEU A 38 -19.33 15.20 -9.85
N GLY A 39 -18.34 16.05 -10.17
CA GLY A 39 -18.51 17.50 -10.29
C GLY A 39 -18.76 18.19 -8.95
N ALA A 40 -18.13 17.71 -7.88
CA ALA A 40 -18.33 18.20 -6.51
C ALA A 40 -17.11 18.93 -5.92
N THR A 41 -16.05 19.16 -6.71
CA THR A 41 -14.78 19.76 -6.27
C THR A 41 -14.96 21.04 -5.44
N ASP A 42 -15.67 22.05 -5.97
CA ASP A 42 -15.85 23.32 -5.26
C ASP A 42 -16.56 23.15 -3.90
N ARG A 43 -17.51 22.21 -3.82
CA ARG A 43 -18.24 21.94 -2.57
C ARG A 43 -17.37 21.18 -1.57
N PHE A 44 -16.54 20.28 -2.06
CA PHE A 44 -15.59 19.56 -1.23
C PHE A 44 -14.53 20.50 -0.65
N ASP A 45 -13.99 21.41 -1.45
CA ASP A 45 -13.09 22.48 -1.00
C ASP A 45 -13.75 23.34 0.11
N ASP A 46 -15.04 23.65 -0.05
CA ASP A 46 -15.82 24.38 0.96
C ASP A 46 -16.03 23.60 2.26
N LEU A 47 -16.10 22.27 2.20
CA LEU A 47 -16.17 21.38 3.37
C LEU A 47 -14.81 21.29 4.07
N LEU A 48 -13.72 21.14 3.32
CA LEU A 48 -12.35 21.06 3.84
C LEU A 48 -11.92 22.32 4.60
N ARG A 49 -12.51 23.49 4.29
CA ARG A 49 -12.30 24.73 5.07
C ARG A 49 -12.86 24.67 6.50
N ARG A 50 -13.73 23.70 6.82
CA ARG A 50 -14.50 23.64 8.08
C ARG A 50 -14.41 22.30 8.80
N LEU A 51 -14.07 21.23 8.09
CA LEU A 51 -14.08 19.86 8.58
C LEU A 51 -12.73 19.20 8.34
N PRO A 52 -12.30 18.27 9.23
CA PRO A 52 -11.21 17.35 8.91
C PRO A 52 -11.55 16.54 7.65
N TRP A 53 -10.52 16.14 6.89
CA TRP A 53 -10.68 15.45 5.60
C TRP A 53 -11.68 14.28 5.63
N ASN A 54 -11.52 13.34 6.56
CA ASN A 54 -12.43 12.19 6.71
C ASN A 54 -13.91 12.60 6.95
N SER A 55 -14.15 13.63 7.75
CA SER A 55 -15.50 14.16 7.97
C SER A 55 -16.02 14.95 6.76
N ALA A 56 -15.14 15.62 6.03
CA ALA A 56 -15.48 16.32 4.80
C ALA A 56 -15.93 15.33 3.72
N ILE A 57 -15.24 14.20 3.53
CA ILE A 57 -15.62 13.22 2.53
C ILE A 57 -16.93 12.49 2.90
N ASP A 58 -17.16 12.14 4.17
CA ASP A 58 -18.48 11.60 4.62
C ASP A 58 -19.62 12.60 4.37
N ALA A 59 -19.38 13.88 4.67
CA ALA A 59 -20.35 14.94 4.40
C ALA A 59 -20.61 15.09 2.90
N MET A 60 -19.57 15.01 2.09
CA MET A 60 -19.68 15.11 0.64
C MET A 60 -20.46 13.96 0.03
N MET A 61 -20.24 12.72 0.50
CA MET A 61 -21.06 11.57 0.11
C MET A 61 -22.54 11.78 0.47
N GLY A 62 -22.83 12.49 1.57
CA GLY A 62 -24.18 12.89 1.94
C GLY A 62 -24.82 13.91 1.01
N GLU A 63 -24.08 14.93 0.59
CA GLU A 63 -24.59 15.92 -0.37
C GLU A 63 -24.82 15.31 -1.75
N LEU A 64 -23.90 14.47 -2.23
CA LEU A 64 -24.06 13.73 -3.49
C LEU A 64 -25.29 12.83 -3.45
N HIS A 65 -25.51 12.11 -2.36
CA HIS A 65 -26.71 11.29 -2.17
C HIS A 65 -27.99 12.13 -2.18
N ALA A 66 -27.99 13.31 -1.53
CA ALA A 66 -29.13 14.23 -1.54
C ALA A 66 -29.46 14.77 -2.96
N GLU A 67 -28.48 14.79 -3.86
CA GLU A 67 -28.66 15.12 -5.29
C GLU A 67 -29.14 13.92 -6.14
N GLY A 68 -29.35 12.76 -5.51
CA GLY A 68 -29.80 11.54 -6.17
C GLY A 68 -28.67 10.69 -6.74
N ARG A 69 -27.39 10.98 -6.41
CA ARG A 69 -26.28 10.09 -6.78
C ARG A 69 -26.35 8.79 -6.02
N THR A 70 -26.15 7.70 -6.74
CA THR A 70 -26.18 6.35 -6.20
C THR A 70 -24.78 5.89 -5.81
N VAL A 71 -24.71 4.95 -4.87
CA VAL A 71 -23.47 4.28 -4.49
C VAL A 71 -22.84 3.54 -5.68
N GLU A 72 -23.66 3.02 -6.60
CA GLU A 72 -23.22 2.40 -7.84
C GLU A 72 -22.49 3.38 -8.78
N GLU A 73 -22.93 4.65 -8.86
CA GLU A 73 -22.23 5.69 -9.61
C GLU A 73 -20.88 6.00 -8.98
N VAL A 74 -20.80 6.10 -7.65
CA VAL A 74 -19.53 6.28 -6.92
C VAL A 74 -18.58 5.11 -7.21
N ALA A 75 -19.06 3.87 -7.12
CA ALA A 75 -18.28 2.68 -7.45
C ALA A 75 -17.83 2.69 -8.92
N ALA A 76 -18.67 3.15 -9.85
CA ALA A 76 -18.32 3.25 -11.27
C ALA A 76 -17.17 4.24 -11.51
N CYS A 77 -17.15 5.38 -10.80
CA CYS A 77 -16.03 6.31 -10.85
C CYS A 77 -14.73 5.63 -10.38
N LEU A 78 -14.77 4.91 -9.26
CA LEU A 78 -13.61 4.22 -8.70
C LEU A 78 -13.07 3.11 -9.62
N ARG A 79 -13.93 2.38 -10.33
CA ARG A 79 -13.49 1.39 -11.32
C ARG A 79 -12.69 1.98 -12.48
N ALA A 80 -12.84 3.28 -12.74
CA ALA A 80 -12.07 3.99 -13.74
C ALA A 80 -10.76 4.59 -13.19
N ALA A 81 -10.49 4.47 -11.88
CA ALA A 81 -9.27 4.98 -11.28
C ALA A 81 -8.03 4.31 -11.91
N PRO A 82 -6.95 5.07 -12.18
CA PRO A 82 -5.77 4.54 -12.84
C PRO A 82 -5.04 3.55 -11.92
N LEU A 83 -4.99 2.28 -12.33
CA LEU A 83 -4.15 1.24 -11.72
C LEU A 83 -3.17 0.72 -12.77
N SER A 84 -1.88 0.84 -12.51
CA SER A 84 -0.85 0.37 -13.44
C SER A 84 -0.80 -1.15 -13.49
N PRO A 85 -0.75 -1.79 -14.69
CA PRO A 85 -0.56 -3.23 -14.81
C PRO A 85 0.70 -3.75 -14.09
N ARG A 86 1.70 -2.88 -13.90
CA ARG A 86 2.93 -3.17 -13.16
C ARG A 86 2.67 -3.39 -11.67
N VAL A 87 1.77 -2.62 -11.07
CA VAL A 87 1.34 -2.81 -9.68
C VAL A 87 0.61 -4.15 -9.53
N ALA A 88 -0.30 -4.46 -10.46
CA ALA A 88 -0.98 -5.76 -10.46
C ALA A 88 0.02 -6.92 -10.56
N ALA A 89 0.96 -6.86 -11.51
CA ALA A 89 2.01 -7.87 -11.67
C ALA A 89 2.88 -8.02 -10.41
N ALA A 90 3.23 -6.91 -9.75
CA ALA A 90 4.00 -6.92 -8.50
C ALA A 90 3.23 -7.60 -7.36
N VAL A 91 1.94 -7.29 -7.19
CA VAL A 91 1.05 -7.93 -6.20
C VAL A 91 0.92 -9.43 -6.47
N GLU A 92 0.60 -9.82 -7.69
CA GLU A 92 0.45 -11.22 -8.09
C GLU A 92 1.73 -12.02 -7.87
N THR A 93 2.87 -11.45 -8.27
CA THR A 93 4.18 -12.11 -8.17
C THR A 93 4.63 -12.20 -6.70
N ALA A 94 4.50 -11.14 -5.92
CA ALA A 94 4.84 -11.17 -4.49
C ALA A 94 3.99 -12.20 -3.73
N HIS A 95 2.68 -12.27 -4.02
CA HIS A 95 1.81 -13.29 -3.44
C HIS A 95 2.21 -14.72 -3.90
N ALA A 96 2.52 -14.92 -5.18
CA ALA A 96 2.99 -16.21 -5.69
C ALA A 96 4.33 -16.65 -5.06
N LEU A 97 5.16 -15.69 -4.67
CA LEU A 97 6.39 -15.90 -3.89
C LEU A 97 6.12 -16.09 -2.38
N GLY A 98 4.87 -16.28 -1.96
CA GLY A 98 4.53 -16.61 -0.58
C GLY A 98 4.58 -15.44 0.40
N CYS A 99 4.61 -14.20 -0.08
CA CYS A 99 4.48 -13.02 0.77
C CYS A 99 3.05 -12.87 1.30
N GLU A 100 2.91 -12.45 2.56
CA GLU A 100 1.64 -11.96 3.07
C GLU A 100 1.47 -10.50 2.62
N LEU A 101 0.39 -10.19 1.89
CA LEU A 101 0.13 -8.83 1.43
C LEU A 101 -0.98 -8.20 2.27
N ARG A 102 -0.83 -6.93 2.62
CA ARG A 102 -1.82 -6.13 3.35
C ARG A 102 -1.94 -4.73 2.77
N VAL A 103 -3.11 -4.12 2.91
CA VAL A 103 -3.32 -2.70 2.67
C VAL A 103 -3.41 -1.96 3.99
N LEU A 104 -2.68 -0.85 4.12
CA LEU A 104 -2.78 0.10 5.23
C LEU A 104 -2.98 1.51 4.67
N SER A 105 -4.23 1.96 4.60
CA SER A 105 -4.58 3.19 3.88
C SER A 105 -5.49 4.12 4.67
N ASP A 106 -5.26 5.42 4.54
CA ASP A 106 -6.15 6.46 5.08
C ASP A 106 -7.33 6.81 4.14
N ALA A 107 -7.52 6.04 3.07
CA ALA A 107 -8.72 6.06 2.24
C ALA A 107 -9.94 5.53 3.04
N ASN A 108 -10.87 4.85 2.38
CA ASN A 108 -11.97 4.18 3.08
C ASN A 108 -12.29 2.80 2.49
N ALA A 109 -12.93 1.95 3.31
CA ALA A 109 -13.16 0.55 2.98
C ALA A 109 -13.98 0.34 1.69
N PHE A 110 -14.94 1.24 1.42
CA PHE A 110 -15.76 1.15 0.21
C PHE A 110 -14.92 1.46 -1.03
N PHE A 111 -14.05 2.49 -0.97
CA PHE A 111 -13.23 2.91 -2.11
C PHE A 111 -12.16 1.87 -2.44
N VAL A 112 -11.45 1.40 -1.42
CA VAL A 112 -10.43 0.37 -1.56
C VAL A 112 -11.05 -0.91 -2.13
N ALA A 113 -12.19 -1.37 -1.60
CA ALA A 113 -12.86 -2.57 -2.09
C ALA A 113 -13.31 -2.43 -3.56
N ALA A 114 -13.96 -1.33 -3.93
CA ALA A 114 -14.46 -1.12 -5.29
C ALA A 114 -13.36 -1.23 -6.36
N VAL A 115 -12.18 -0.69 -6.08
CA VAL A 115 -11.01 -0.77 -6.99
C VAL A 115 -10.43 -2.18 -6.98
N LEU A 116 -10.10 -2.72 -5.80
CA LEU A 116 -9.42 -4.02 -5.71
C LEU A 116 -10.27 -5.15 -6.29
N GLU A 117 -11.59 -5.14 -6.07
CA GLU A 117 -12.52 -6.11 -6.65
C GLU A 117 -12.60 -6.00 -8.17
N HIS A 118 -12.65 -4.77 -8.70
CA HIS A 118 -12.72 -4.55 -10.15
C HIS A 118 -11.50 -5.09 -10.89
N HIS A 119 -10.31 -4.91 -10.30
CA HIS A 119 -9.05 -5.41 -10.87
C HIS A 119 -8.74 -6.86 -10.49
N GLY A 120 -9.62 -7.55 -9.75
CA GLY A 120 -9.38 -8.93 -9.32
C GLY A 120 -8.24 -9.06 -8.29
N LEU A 121 -7.87 -7.97 -7.63
CA LEU A 121 -6.75 -7.92 -6.69
C LEU A 121 -7.15 -8.21 -5.23
N ALA A 122 -8.43 -8.10 -4.89
CA ALA A 122 -8.92 -8.24 -3.51
C ALA A 122 -8.49 -9.57 -2.85
N GLY A 123 -8.45 -10.66 -3.63
CA GLY A 123 -8.09 -11.99 -3.13
C GLY A 123 -6.61 -12.18 -2.75
N TYR A 124 -5.72 -11.26 -3.13
CA TYR A 124 -4.30 -11.34 -2.80
C TYR A 124 -3.96 -10.71 -1.44
N PHE A 125 -4.83 -9.85 -0.92
CA PHE A 125 -4.60 -9.15 0.34
C PHE A 125 -5.23 -9.90 1.51
N SER A 126 -4.41 -10.26 2.49
CA SER A 126 -4.83 -10.95 3.72
C SER A 126 -5.59 -10.05 4.69
N ALA A 127 -5.34 -8.74 4.64
CA ALA A 127 -6.01 -7.73 5.44
C ALA A 127 -6.02 -6.36 4.74
N VAL A 128 -7.08 -5.59 4.98
CA VAL A 128 -7.21 -4.20 4.56
C VAL A 128 -7.56 -3.38 5.81
N ASP A 129 -6.60 -2.61 6.29
CA ASP A 129 -6.75 -1.69 7.39
C ASP A 129 -6.96 -0.28 6.85
N THR A 130 -8.17 0.25 7.00
CA THR A 130 -8.56 1.57 6.48
C THR A 130 -9.80 2.11 7.20
N ASN A 131 -10.16 3.38 6.97
CA ASN A 131 -11.35 3.99 7.57
C ASN A 131 -12.61 3.19 7.21
N PRO A 132 -13.43 2.77 8.21
CA PRO A 132 -14.64 2.00 7.94
C PRO A 132 -15.62 2.75 7.03
N ALA A 133 -16.27 2.02 6.13
CA ALA A 133 -17.33 2.58 5.31
C ALA A 133 -18.45 1.55 5.10
N PHE A 134 -19.69 2.03 5.00
CA PHE A 134 -20.87 1.21 4.75
C PHE A 134 -21.98 2.03 4.13
N VAL A 135 -22.91 1.37 3.44
CA VAL A 135 -24.14 2.00 2.94
C VAL A 135 -25.21 1.91 4.02
N ASP A 136 -25.80 3.04 4.40
CA ASP A 136 -26.85 3.06 5.42
C ASP A 136 -28.24 2.68 4.87
N GLY A 137 -29.25 2.71 5.74
CA GLY A 137 -30.63 2.31 5.40
C GLY A 137 -31.30 3.20 4.35
N ASP A 138 -30.80 4.41 4.13
CA ASP A 138 -31.31 5.35 3.13
C ASP A 138 -30.55 5.23 1.79
N GLY A 139 -29.52 4.37 1.73
CA GLY A 139 -28.69 4.18 0.54
C GLY A 139 -27.55 5.20 0.44
N ARG A 140 -27.25 5.94 1.50
CA ARG A 140 -26.11 6.86 1.56
C ARG A 140 -24.85 6.10 1.94
N LEU A 141 -23.74 6.38 1.25
CA LEU A 141 -22.42 5.93 1.69
C LEU A 141 -21.98 6.72 2.92
N ARG A 142 -21.67 6.00 3.99
CA ARG A 142 -21.14 6.51 5.26
C ARG A 142 -19.68 6.14 5.39
N ILE A 143 -18.85 7.11 5.75
CA ILE A 143 -17.43 6.96 6.03
C ILE A 143 -17.18 7.38 7.48
N LEU A 144 -16.53 6.52 8.24
CA LEU A 144 -16.24 6.73 9.65
C LEU A 144 -14.72 6.81 9.87
N PRO A 145 -14.24 7.53 10.89
CA PRO A 145 -12.82 7.50 11.22
C PRO A 145 -12.42 6.14 11.81
N TYR A 146 -11.21 5.67 11.50
CA TYR A 146 -10.65 4.43 12.08
C TYR A 146 -10.42 4.55 13.59
N HIS A 147 -9.99 5.72 14.05
CA HIS A 147 -9.89 6.09 15.45
C HIS A 147 -10.98 7.10 15.78
N ASP A 148 -11.80 6.79 16.78
CA ASP A 148 -12.87 7.69 17.22
C ASP A 148 -12.29 9.05 17.67
N PHE A 149 -12.77 10.12 17.05
CA PHE A 149 -12.40 11.49 17.37
C PHE A 149 -12.79 11.89 18.81
N HIS A 150 -13.77 11.22 19.40
CA HIS A 150 -14.31 11.51 20.73
C HIS A 150 -13.74 10.64 21.86
N ALA A 151 -12.67 9.87 21.58
CA ALA A 151 -11.99 9.08 22.59
C ALA A 151 -11.49 9.97 23.77
N PRO A 152 -11.37 9.42 24.99
CA PRO A 152 -11.00 10.20 26.20
C PRO A 152 -9.61 10.87 26.14
N ALA A 153 -8.74 10.41 25.25
CA ALA A 153 -7.53 11.14 24.87
C ALA A 153 -7.83 11.88 23.56
N ALA A 154 -7.44 13.15 23.43
CA ALA A 154 -7.64 13.90 22.19
C ALA A 154 -7.04 13.13 20.99
N GLY A 155 -7.91 12.62 20.12
CA GLY A 155 -7.53 11.76 19.00
C GLY A 155 -6.97 10.40 19.42
N HIS A 156 -6.09 9.85 18.59
CA HIS A 156 -5.46 8.56 18.83
C HIS A 156 -4.17 8.65 19.66
N GLY A 157 -3.88 9.76 20.34
CA GLY A 157 -2.74 9.88 21.25
C GLY A 157 -1.34 9.78 20.62
N CYS A 158 -1.19 9.97 19.30
CA CYS A 158 0.11 10.18 18.66
C CYS A 158 0.43 11.67 18.64
N HIS A 159 1.69 12.03 18.83
CA HIS A 159 2.15 13.42 18.83
C HIS A 159 2.76 13.87 17.49
N LEU A 160 2.81 12.97 16.50
CA LEU A 160 3.39 13.27 15.20
C LEU A 160 2.44 14.13 14.36
N ALA A 161 2.88 15.32 13.97
CA ALA A 161 2.06 16.28 13.22
C ALA A 161 1.64 15.80 11.83
N THR A 162 2.33 14.80 11.27
CA THR A 162 1.98 14.21 9.97
C THR A 162 0.87 13.16 10.06
N CYS A 163 0.44 12.81 11.29
CA CYS A 163 -0.57 11.80 11.50
C CYS A 163 -1.97 12.42 11.48
N PRO A 164 -2.85 11.99 10.57
CA PRO A 164 -4.19 12.54 10.49
C PRO A 164 -5.03 12.05 11.68
N PRO A 165 -6.00 12.85 12.17
CA PRO A 165 -6.71 12.56 13.42
C PRO A 165 -7.59 11.31 13.35
N ASN A 166 -8.01 10.91 12.15
CA ASN A 166 -8.93 9.79 11.93
C ASN A 166 -8.23 8.43 11.90
N MET A 167 -6.95 8.35 11.54
CA MET A 167 -6.26 7.07 11.44
C MET A 167 -4.75 7.20 11.64
N CYS A 168 -4.23 6.47 12.61
CA CYS A 168 -2.80 6.39 12.86
C CYS A 168 -2.24 5.11 12.26
N LYS A 169 -1.75 5.22 11.02
CA LYS A 169 -1.06 4.11 10.36
C LYS A 169 0.09 3.55 11.21
N GLY A 170 0.79 4.38 11.99
CA GLY A 170 1.84 3.92 12.90
C GLY A 170 1.34 2.98 14.01
N LYS A 171 0.18 3.25 14.61
CA LYS A 171 -0.42 2.35 15.61
C LYS A 171 -0.92 1.05 15.00
N VAL A 172 -1.47 1.13 13.79
CA VAL A 172 -1.89 -0.07 13.06
C VAL A 172 -0.66 -0.91 12.69
N MET A 173 0.45 -0.26 12.28
CA MET A 173 1.70 -0.94 11.97
C MET A 173 2.31 -1.63 13.20
N GLU A 174 2.26 -1.02 14.38
CA GLU A 174 2.65 -1.67 15.64
C GLU A 174 1.86 -2.98 15.86
N ARG A 175 0.54 -2.96 15.64
CA ARG A 175 -0.30 -4.16 15.71
C ARG A 175 0.11 -5.21 14.68
N ILE A 176 0.40 -4.81 13.43
CA ILE A 176 0.86 -5.73 12.37
C ILE A 176 2.18 -6.40 12.79
N ILE A 177 3.14 -5.64 13.35
CA ILE A 177 4.42 -6.17 13.84
C ILE A 177 4.22 -7.14 15.02
N ASP A 178 3.30 -6.84 15.92
CA ASP A 178 2.94 -7.73 17.04
C ASP A 178 2.31 -9.04 16.55
N GLU A 179 1.42 -8.97 15.56
CA GLU A 179 0.82 -10.13 14.90
C GLU A 179 1.90 -11.00 14.23
N MET A 180 2.80 -10.37 13.47
CA MET A 180 3.96 -11.02 12.85
C MET A 180 4.81 -11.78 13.87
N SER A 181 5.03 -11.18 15.04
CA SER A 181 5.82 -11.78 16.14
C SER A 181 5.07 -12.90 16.87
N SER A 182 3.73 -12.88 16.82
CA SER A 182 2.88 -13.83 17.54
C SER A 182 2.64 -15.16 16.81
N CYS A 183 2.57 -15.12 15.48
CA CYS A 183 2.33 -16.31 14.64
C CYS A 183 3.52 -17.30 14.64
N GLY A 184 4.69 -16.93 15.16
CA GLY A 184 5.88 -17.78 15.25
C GLY A 184 6.01 -18.62 16.55
N ARG A 185 5.10 -18.46 17.52
CA ARG A 185 5.26 -19.04 18.88
C ARG A 185 5.04 -20.57 18.99
N GLY A 186 4.65 -21.25 17.92
CA GLY A 186 4.40 -22.70 17.89
C GLY A 186 5.28 -23.49 16.90
N ALA A 187 6.12 -22.81 16.12
CA ALA A 187 7.11 -23.45 15.25
C ALA A 187 8.45 -23.58 16.00
N ALA A 188 9.30 -24.51 15.55
CA ALA A 188 10.62 -24.81 16.12
C ALA A 188 11.47 -23.53 16.38
N PRO A 189 12.57 -23.60 17.16
CA PRO A 189 13.41 -22.43 17.50
C PRO A 189 13.90 -21.61 16.30
N ALA A 190 13.86 -22.18 15.10
CA ALA A 190 14.06 -21.55 13.79
C ALA A 190 12.78 -20.93 13.20
N ALA A 191 11.80 -20.51 14.02
CA ALA A 191 10.64 -19.73 13.57
C ALA A 191 11.15 -18.38 13.04
N ARG A 192 11.46 -18.39 11.74
CA ARG A 192 12.05 -17.31 10.93
C ARG A 192 11.45 -15.97 11.29
N ARG A 193 12.34 -15.01 11.58
CA ARG A 193 11.92 -13.66 11.93
C ARG A 193 11.37 -12.99 10.68
N ARG A 194 10.05 -12.82 10.67
CA ARG A 194 9.33 -12.16 9.59
C ARG A 194 9.88 -10.76 9.35
N ARG A 195 9.97 -10.34 8.08
CA ARG A 195 10.41 -9.00 7.67
C ARG A 195 9.24 -8.21 7.12
N ALA A 196 9.15 -6.93 7.46
CA ALA A 196 8.15 -6.03 6.89
C ALA A 196 8.72 -5.24 5.71
N VAL A 197 7.91 -5.05 4.67
CA VAL A 197 8.17 -4.11 3.57
C VAL A 197 7.00 -3.14 3.52
N TYR A 198 7.23 -1.86 3.80
CA TYR A 198 6.19 -0.83 3.75
C TYR A 198 6.38 0.08 2.53
N LEU A 199 5.31 0.33 1.77
CA LEU A 199 5.32 1.15 0.56
C LEU A 199 4.28 2.26 0.68
N GLY A 200 4.62 3.51 0.37
CA GLY A 200 3.67 4.62 0.41
C GLY A 200 4.24 5.93 -0.12
N ASP A 201 3.42 6.97 -0.18
CA ASP A 201 3.78 8.28 -0.76
C ASP A 201 3.57 9.45 0.23
N GLY A 202 2.58 9.37 1.10
CA GLY A 202 1.98 10.52 1.77
C GLY A 202 2.59 10.86 3.13
N ARG A 203 2.17 12.02 3.68
CA ARG A 203 2.60 12.46 5.03
C ARG A 203 2.19 11.45 6.12
N GLY A 204 1.01 10.84 5.96
CA GLY A 204 0.48 9.82 6.87
C GLY A 204 1.31 8.54 6.91
N ASP A 205 2.10 8.28 5.87
CA ASP A 205 2.97 7.11 5.79
C ASP A 205 4.26 7.26 6.59
N TYR A 206 4.64 8.45 7.05
CA TYR A 206 5.87 8.61 7.82
C TYR A 206 5.79 7.94 9.20
N CYS A 207 4.62 7.97 9.85
CA CYS A 207 4.42 7.39 11.18
C CYS A 207 4.72 5.88 11.27
N PRO A 208 4.22 5.01 10.36
CA PRO A 208 4.56 3.58 10.38
C PRO A 208 6.04 3.30 10.13
N LEU A 209 6.77 4.13 9.38
CA LEU A 209 8.20 3.91 9.12
C LEU A 209 9.05 3.97 10.39
N LEU A 210 8.64 4.80 11.35
CA LEU A 210 9.31 4.96 12.64
C LEU A 210 9.17 3.71 13.54
N LYS A 211 8.28 2.78 13.17
CA LYS A 211 8.02 1.53 13.92
C LYS A 211 8.89 0.39 13.44
N LEU A 212 9.40 0.51 12.22
CA LEU A 212 10.24 -0.49 11.58
C LEU A 212 11.66 -0.52 12.16
N THR A 213 12.34 -1.64 11.94
CA THR A 213 13.69 -1.91 12.42
C THR A 213 14.66 -2.02 11.25
N GLU A 214 15.96 -2.15 11.55
CA GLU A 214 17.05 -2.30 10.58
C GLU A 214 16.93 -3.58 9.71
N ARG A 215 15.98 -4.47 10.03
CA ARG A 215 15.70 -5.70 9.27
C ARG A 215 14.58 -5.54 8.25
N ASP A 216 13.84 -4.45 8.36
CA ASP A 216 12.67 -4.16 7.57
C ASP A 216 13.03 -3.19 6.43
N TYR A 217 12.13 -3.07 5.46
CA TYR A 217 12.30 -2.23 4.29
C TYR A 217 11.19 -1.20 4.18
N VAL A 218 11.56 -0.04 3.65
CA VAL A 218 10.65 1.05 3.33
C VAL A 218 10.85 1.46 1.88
N MET A 219 9.76 1.58 1.15
CA MET A 219 9.74 1.99 -0.26
C MET A 219 8.94 3.29 -0.42
N PRO A 220 9.57 4.45 -0.16
CA PRO A 220 8.92 5.73 -0.32
C PRO A 220 8.79 6.08 -1.81
N ARG A 221 7.62 6.57 -2.23
CA ARG A 221 7.46 7.13 -3.57
C ARG A 221 8.25 8.43 -3.69
N LYS A 222 9.20 8.48 -4.62
CA LYS A 222 10.07 9.64 -4.84
C LYS A 222 9.25 10.83 -5.36
N GLY A 223 9.54 12.00 -4.82
CA GLY A 223 8.82 13.24 -5.19
C GLY A 223 7.48 13.44 -4.46
N TYR A 224 7.15 12.57 -3.50
CA TYR A 224 5.98 12.68 -2.64
C TYR A 224 6.38 12.97 -1.18
N PRO A 225 5.46 13.47 -0.34
CA PRO A 225 5.81 14.00 0.97
C PRO A 225 6.59 13.06 1.90
N VAL A 226 6.34 11.74 1.85
CA VAL A 226 7.06 10.78 2.70
C VAL A 226 8.55 10.75 2.38
N TRP A 227 8.92 10.91 1.11
CA TRP A 227 10.32 10.97 0.67
C TRP A 227 11.05 12.15 1.30
N ASP A 228 10.43 13.33 1.29
CA ASP A 228 11.00 14.55 1.87
C ASP A 228 11.12 14.45 3.39
N LEU A 229 10.15 13.81 4.06
CA LEU A 229 10.19 13.59 5.51
C LEU A 229 11.32 12.64 5.92
N ILE A 230 11.54 11.55 5.16
CA ILE A 230 12.67 10.64 5.37
C ILE A 230 14.00 11.38 5.11
N ALA A 231 14.08 12.19 4.06
CA ALA A 231 15.28 12.97 3.77
C ALA A 231 15.59 14.01 4.85
N GLY A 232 14.56 14.59 5.48
CA GLY A 232 14.68 15.54 6.58
C GLY A 232 15.23 14.95 7.89
N ASP A 233 14.94 13.67 8.17
CA ASP A 233 15.47 12.94 9.32
C ASP A 233 15.68 11.45 9.01
N ARG A 234 16.72 11.14 8.22
CA ARG A 234 17.02 9.77 7.80
C ARG A 234 17.37 8.86 8.98
N ALA A 235 17.89 9.41 10.08
CA ALA A 235 18.29 8.65 11.26
C ALA A 235 17.09 8.14 12.06
N ALA A 236 15.94 8.82 11.99
CA ALA A 236 14.71 8.37 12.64
C ALA A 236 14.11 7.11 12.01
N VAL A 237 14.35 6.86 10.71
CA VAL A 237 13.90 5.66 10.00
C VAL A 237 15.00 4.61 10.04
N ARG A 238 14.88 3.61 10.90
CA ARG A 238 15.94 2.58 11.05
C ARG A 238 15.96 1.55 9.90
N ALA A 239 14.82 1.35 9.25
CA ALA A 239 14.68 0.44 8.13
C ALA A 239 15.56 0.81 6.93
N ASP A 240 15.82 -0.19 6.10
CA ASP A 240 16.46 0.00 4.81
C ASP A 240 15.48 0.73 3.87
N VAL A 241 15.93 1.82 3.25
CA VAL A 241 15.09 2.70 2.44
C VAL A 241 15.44 2.48 0.98
N ARG A 242 14.46 2.04 0.18
CA ARG A 242 14.59 1.71 -1.25
C ARG A 242 13.50 2.44 -2.03
N GLU A 243 13.80 3.64 -2.51
CA GLU A 243 12.81 4.45 -3.23
C GLU A 243 12.39 3.91 -4.59
N TRP A 244 11.24 4.36 -5.06
CA TRP A 244 10.74 4.12 -6.40
C TRP A 244 10.19 5.42 -7.00
N ALA A 245 10.40 5.67 -8.31
CA ALA A 245 9.93 6.88 -8.97
C ALA A 245 8.67 6.66 -9.81
N ASP A 246 8.53 5.48 -10.40
CA ASP A 246 7.37 5.08 -11.20
C ASP A 246 6.98 3.62 -10.95
N PHE A 247 5.94 3.14 -11.63
CA PHE A 247 5.42 1.79 -11.38
C PHE A 247 6.30 0.66 -11.91
N GLU A 248 7.21 0.93 -12.85
CA GLU A 248 8.22 -0.05 -13.26
C GLU A 248 9.28 -0.19 -12.18
N ASP A 249 9.73 0.94 -11.62
CA ASP A 249 10.60 0.97 -10.44
C ASP A 249 9.93 0.28 -9.24
N LEU A 250 8.65 0.55 -8.96
CA LEU A 250 7.92 -0.10 -7.85
C LEU A 250 7.96 -1.62 -7.97
N GLU A 251 7.63 -2.16 -9.15
CA GLU A 251 7.68 -3.59 -9.42
C GLU A 251 9.10 -4.14 -9.21
N ALA A 252 10.11 -3.50 -9.82
CA ALA A 252 11.49 -3.95 -9.76
C ALA A 252 12.06 -3.93 -8.33
N VAL A 253 11.84 -2.85 -7.58
CA VAL A 253 12.36 -2.69 -6.22
C VAL A 253 11.67 -3.65 -5.26
N LEU A 254 10.33 -3.78 -5.32
CA LEU A 254 9.61 -4.70 -4.44
C LEU A 254 10.05 -6.14 -4.67
N LEU A 255 10.10 -6.60 -5.92
CA LEU A 255 10.49 -7.96 -6.23
C LEU A 255 11.98 -8.22 -5.93
N GLY A 256 12.83 -7.21 -6.07
CA GLY A 256 14.23 -7.27 -5.65
C GLY A 256 14.37 -7.50 -4.14
N ILE A 257 13.63 -6.75 -3.31
CA ILE A 257 13.61 -6.93 -1.86
C ILE A 257 13.07 -8.31 -1.48
N VAL A 258 11.99 -8.76 -2.11
CA VAL A 258 11.42 -10.09 -1.86
C VAL A 258 12.45 -11.18 -2.19
N ALA A 259 13.15 -11.09 -3.31
CA ALA A 259 14.22 -12.02 -3.66
C ALA A 259 15.39 -11.98 -2.65
N GLU A 260 15.80 -10.79 -2.20
CA GLU A 260 16.82 -10.62 -1.15
C GLU A 260 16.40 -11.31 0.16
N CYS A 261 15.13 -11.13 0.57
CA CYS A 261 14.58 -11.78 1.75
C CYS A 261 14.63 -13.31 1.62
N ILE A 262 14.14 -13.86 0.51
CA ILE A 262 14.11 -15.31 0.27
C ILE A 262 15.52 -15.93 0.18
N THR A 263 16.47 -15.21 -0.42
CA THR A 263 17.86 -15.71 -0.55
C THR A 263 18.64 -15.65 0.75
N SER A 264 18.49 -14.57 1.53
CA SER A 264 19.11 -14.46 2.85
C SER A 264 18.61 -15.55 3.82
N GLU A 265 17.36 -15.97 3.65
CA GLU A 265 16.79 -17.09 4.38
C GLU A 265 17.44 -18.46 4.08
N HIS A 266 18.01 -18.66 2.88
CA HIS A 266 18.67 -19.93 2.53
C HIS A 266 20.10 -20.04 3.09
N HIS A 267 20.78 -18.91 3.36
CA HIS A 267 22.13 -18.93 3.92
C HIS A 267 22.15 -19.17 5.43
N ASP A 268 21.13 -18.71 6.16
CA ASP A 268 21.03 -18.92 7.62
C ASP A 268 20.70 -20.40 7.97
N ASP A 269 20.13 -21.17 7.04
CA ASP A 269 19.80 -22.60 7.22
C ASP A 269 21.03 -23.53 7.02
N ASP A 270 22.10 -23.06 6.37
CA ASP A 270 23.30 -23.87 6.04
C ASP A 270 24.44 -23.78 7.10
N ASP A 271 24.34 -22.88 8.10
CA ASP A 271 25.40 -22.65 9.10
C ASP A 271 25.25 -23.48 10.41
N ASP A 272 24.16 -24.24 10.56
CA ASP A 272 23.91 -25.13 11.71
C ASP A 272 24.45 -26.57 11.53
N GLY A 273 25.31 -26.81 10.53
CA GLY A 273 25.93 -28.11 10.25
C GLY A 273 27.44 -28.09 10.38
N ASP A 274 27.97 -28.77 11.41
CA ASP A 274 29.40 -29.05 11.59
C ASP A 274 30.06 -29.57 10.28
N GLY A 275 30.92 -28.71 9.70
CA GLY A 275 32.13 -28.99 8.93
C GLY A 275 32.16 -30.08 7.85
N GLU A 276 32.32 -29.68 6.59
CA GLU A 276 33.48 -30.05 5.76
C GLU A 276 33.61 -29.11 4.56
N ALA A 277 34.79 -28.52 4.37
CA ALA A 277 35.07 -27.60 3.27
C ALA A 277 35.06 -28.33 1.92
N ALA A 278 34.05 -28.07 1.09
CA ALA A 278 34.03 -28.48 -0.31
C ALA A 278 34.54 -27.33 -1.21
N ALA A 279 35.54 -27.66 -2.04
CA ALA A 279 36.24 -26.76 -2.95
C ALA A 279 35.32 -26.12 -4.02
N PRO A 280 35.66 -24.94 -4.56
CA PRO A 280 34.81 -24.22 -5.50
C PRO A 280 34.71 -24.94 -6.85
N VAL A 281 33.48 -25.19 -7.31
CA VAL A 281 33.20 -25.67 -8.67
C VAL A 281 33.27 -24.49 -9.61
N VAL A 282 34.23 -24.54 -10.54
CA VAL A 282 34.43 -23.57 -11.61
C VAL A 282 33.40 -23.86 -12.71
N MET A 283 32.45 -22.96 -12.94
CA MET A 283 31.61 -22.97 -14.15
C MET A 283 32.11 -21.92 -15.15
N SER A 284 32.52 -22.38 -16.34
CA SER A 284 32.77 -21.53 -17.51
C SER A 284 31.48 -21.30 -18.31
N PRO A 285 31.37 -20.18 -19.05
CA PRO A 285 30.11 -19.69 -19.59
C PRO A 285 29.76 -20.36 -20.91
N ALA A 286 28.47 -20.63 -21.13
CA ALA A 286 27.94 -21.05 -22.41
C ALA A 286 27.10 -19.93 -23.05
N ALA A 287 27.62 -19.47 -24.19
CA ALA A 287 27.03 -18.80 -25.36
C ALA A 287 25.64 -18.14 -25.27
N ALA A 288 25.63 -16.85 -25.65
CA ALA A 288 24.45 -16.09 -26.04
C ALA A 288 23.81 -16.59 -27.34
N PRO A 289 22.50 -16.34 -27.54
CA PRO A 289 21.94 -16.23 -28.87
C PRO A 289 21.40 -14.82 -29.17
N VAL A 290 22.00 -14.23 -30.20
CA VAL A 290 21.41 -13.59 -31.39
C VAL A 290 20.39 -12.46 -31.21
N GLU A 291 20.85 -11.29 -31.67
CA GLU A 291 20.14 -10.07 -31.98
C GLU A 291 18.84 -10.25 -32.80
N CYS A 292 17.76 -9.61 -32.36
CA CYS A 292 16.62 -9.28 -33.22
C CYS A 292 16.64 -7.77 -33.52
N ARG A 293 16.84 -7.48 -34.81
CA ARG A 293 16.88 -6.17 -35.45
C ARG A 293 15.69 -5.28 -35.09
N ALA A 294 15.99 -4.07 -34.66
CA ALA A 294 15.11 -2.91 -34.72
C ALA A 294 14.91 -2.43 -36.16
N LEU A 295 13.74 -1.88 -36.49
CA LEU A 295 13.44 -0.91 -37.57
C LEU A 295 11.94 -0.48 -37.46
N PRO A 296 11.51 0.68 -37.98
CA PRO A 296 11.79 2.03 -37.52
C PRO A 296 10.52 2.80 -37.11
N SER A 297 10.73 3.86 -36.32
CA SER A 297 9.76 4.88 -35.90
C SER A 297 9.26 5.76 -37.04
N THR A 298 7.93 5.93 -37.17
CA THR A 298 7.33 7.09 -37.84
C THR A 298 5.92 7.39 -37.31
N LEU A 299 5.65 8.69 -37.12
CA LEU A 299 4.34 9.37 -36.93
C LEU A 299 3.78 9.33 -35.49
N ALA A 300 3.29 10.42 -34.90
CA ALA A 300 3.24 11.83 -35.25
C ALA A 300 2.95 12.63 -33.97
N SER A 301 3.42 13.87 -33.95
CA SER A 301 3.15 14.91 -32.96
C SER A 301 1.67 15.05 -32.59
N GLY A 302 1.36 15.27 -31.32
CA GLY A 302 0.12 15.94 -30.93
C GLY A 302 -0.36 15.61 -29.51
N GLN A 303 -0.31 16.63 -28.66
CA GLN A 303 -0.98 16.75 -27.35
C GLN A 303 -0.31 16.06 -26.17
N GLU A 304 0.58 16.82 -25.50
CA GLU A 304 0.81 16.66 -24.06
C GLU A 304 -0.55 16.69 -23.34
N ALA A 305 -0.93 15.54 -22.77
CA ALA A 305 -1.94 15.51 -21.75
C ALA A 305 -1.39 16.32 -20.57
N VAL A 306 -1.95 17.52 -20.38
CA VAL A 306 -1.71 18.34 -19.21
C VAL A 306 -2.22 17.54 -18.01
N LEU A 307 -1.28 16.89 -17.31
CA LEU A 307 -1.54 16.29 -16.00
C LEU A 307 -2.13 17.38 -15.10
N PRO A 308 -3.29 17.14 -14.45
CA PRO A 308 -3.81 18.10 -13.49
C PRO A 308 -2.74 18.36 -12.44
N LYS A 309 -2.45 19.64 -12.21
CA LYS A 309 -1.51 20.09 -11.19
C LYS A 309 -1.95 19.50 -9.87
N ALA A 310 -1.04 18.78 -9.21
CA ALA A 310 -1.20 18.37 -7.82
C ALA A 310 -1.69 19.59 -7.03
N VAL A 311 -2.93 19.52 -6.55
CA VAL A 311 -3.42 20.47 -5.57
C VAL A 311 -2.49 20.33 -4.37
N HIS A 312 -1.82 21.43 -4.03
CA HIS A 312 -1.02 21.53 -2.83
C HIS A 312 -1.89 21.11 -1.65
N VAL A 313 -1.51 20.04 -0.97
CA VAL A 313 -2.07 19.63 0.32
C VAL A 313 -1.54 20.62 1.37
N PRO A 314 -2.37 21.49 1.97
CA PRO A 314 -1.99 22.21 3.17
C PRO A 314 -2.49 21.39 4.38
N ASN A 315 -1.51 20.89 5.14
CA ASN A 315 -1.58 20.18 6.44
C ASN A 315 -1.50 18.66 6.37
#